data_AF-A0A9X4P7M6-F1
#
_entry.id   AF-A0A9X4P7M6-F1
#
_cell.length_a   1.000
_cell.length_b   1.000
_cell.length_c   1.000
_cell.angle_alpha   90.00
_cell.angle_beta   90.00
_cell.angle_gamma   90.00
#
_symmetry.space_group_name_H-M   'P 1'
#
loop_
_entity.id
_entity.type
_entity.pdbx_description
1 polymer ?
#
loop_
_entity_poly.entity_id
_entity_poly.type
_entity_poly.pdbx_seq_one_letter_code
_entity_poly.pdbx_strand_id
1 'polypeptide(L)'
;MHPLFKRHFLALIASTLLLTACGGSDNEELHSKDLYGAYEVVTEGMSLTQLKTVIGTEPAGSRADGDDITIYTWVADEGSYLETTLHVNLQADYGVVGKTVLGPSGHKTASYL
;
A
#
# COMPACT_ATOMS: atom_id res chain seq x y z
N MET A 1 21.09 51.97 -14.67
CA MET A 1 21.89 51.80 -15.91
C MET A 1 22.93 50.73 -15.66
N HIS A 2 22.79 49.54 -16.25
CA HIS A 2 23.86 48.54 -16.37
C HIS A 2 23.85 47.98 -17.80
N PRO A 3 25.02 47.84 -18.46
CA PRO A 3 25.12 47.66 -19.90
C PRO A 3 25.02 46.19 -20.35
N LEU A 4 24.43 46.03 -21.53
CA LEU A 4 24.55 44.88 -22.43
C LEU A 4 25.99 44.75 -22.97
N PHE A 5 26.56 43.54 -22.95
CA PHE A 5 27.66 43.20 -23.86
C PHE A 5 27.54 41.77 -24.43
N LYS A 6 27.77 41.69 -25.74
CA LYS A 6 27.68 40.57 -26.70
C LYS A 6 28.58 39.38 -26.33
N ARG A 7 28.19 38.11 -26.51
CA ARG A 7 27.94 37.28 -27.73
C ARG A 7 29.23 36.61 -28.27
N HIS A 8 29.13 35.30 -28.54
CA HIS A 8 30.07 34.34 -29.19
C HIS A 8 30.87 33.52 -28.15
N PHE A 9 30.86 32.19 -28.13
CA PHE A 9 31.24 31.26 -29.20
C PHE A 9 30.69 29.85 -28.90
N LEU A 10 30.19 29.13 -29.92
CA LEU A 10 29.77 27.72 -29.85
C LEU A 10 31.00 26.80 -29.68
N ALA A 11 30.88 25.75 -28.86
CA ALA A 11 31.62 24.49 -29.06
C ALA A 11 30.85 23.31 -28.45
N LEU A 12 30.19 22.56 -29.33
CA LEU A 12 29.70 21.20 -29.19
C LEU A 12 30.90 20.25 -28.96
N ILE A 13 30.74 19.14 -28.21
CA ILE A 13 31.17 17.76 -28.60
C ILE A 13 30.98 16.77 -27.44
N ALA A 14 30.09 15.82 -27.72
CA ALA A 14 30.15 14.37 -27.51
C ALA A 14 30.14 13.75 -26.10
N SER A 15 29.02 13.05 -25.87
CA SER A 15 28.97 11.59 -25.72
C SER A 15 29.76 10.94 -24.60
N THR A 16 29.06 10.66 -23.50
CA THR A 16 29.09 9.31 -22.90
C THR A 16 27.69 9.01 -22.36
N LEU A 17 26.79 8.64 -23.28
CA LEU A 17 25.64 7.79 -22.98
C LEU A 17 26.19 6.41 -22.61
N LEU A 18 26.59 6.24 -21.35
CA LEU A 18 26.72 4.90 -20.77
C LEU A 18 25.33 4.47 -20.34
N LEU A 19 24.62 3.88 -21.32
CA LEU A 19 23.55 2.93 -21.08
C LEU A 19 24.12 1.76 -20.27
N THR A 20 24.13 1.88 -18.94
CA THR A 20 24.09 0.71 -18.07
C THR A 20 22.63 0.34 -17.87
N ALA A 21 21.97 -0.04 -18.96
CA ALA A 21 20.82 -0.93 -18.92
C ALA A 21 21.40 -2.36 -18.86
N CYS A 22 21.96 -2.69 -17.71
CA CYS A 22 22.23 -4.05 -17.28
C CYS A 22 21.28 -4.22 -16.09
N GLY A 23 20.16 -4.91 -16.24
CA GLY A 23 20.19 -6.37 -16.33
C GLY A 23 19.83 -6.85 -14.94
N GLY A 24 18.54 -7.09 -14.73
CA GLY A 24 18.00 -7.43 -13.42
C GLY A 24 16.49 -7.43 -13.49
N SER A 25 15.94 -8.27 -14.36
CA SER A 25 14.58 -8.76 -14.23
C SER A 25 14.58 -9.70 -13.02
N ASP A 26 14.70 -9.13 -11.83
CA ASP A 26 14.23 -9.81 -10.64
C ASP A 26 12.73 -9.75 -10.80
N ASN A 27 12.17 -10.91 -11.14
CA ASN A 27 10.81 -11.22 -10.79
C ASN A 27 10.72 -10.88 -9.30
N GLU A 28 10.26 -9.68 -8.97
CA GLU A 28 9.53 -9.48 -7.73
C GLU A 28 8.38 -10.46 -7.85
N GLU A 29 8.65 -11.68 -7.38
CA GLU A 29 7.65 -12.59 -6.90
C GLU A 29 6.79 -11.69 -6.02
N LEU A 30 5.68 -11.23 -6.58
CA LEU A 30 4.64 -10.50 -5.88
C LEU A 30 4.36 -11.39 -4.68
N HIS A 31 4.97 -11.06 -3.55
CA HIS A 31 4.62 -11.65 -2.28
C HIS A 31 3.17 -11.24 -2.12
N SER A 32 2.27 -12.14 -2.54
CA SER A 32 0.84 -11.98 -2.33
C SER A 32 0.71 -11.60 -0.88
N LYS A 33 0.11 -10.42 -0.62
CA LYS A 33 -0.06 -9.96 0.75
C LYS A 33 -0.86 -11.05 1.44
N ASP A 34 -0.28 -11.74 2.42
CA ASP A 34 -0.98 -12.81 3.12
C ASP A 34 -2.02 -12.20 4.06
N LEU A 35 -3.15 -11.81 3.48
CA LEU A 35 -4.23 -11.14 4.21
C LEU A 35 -4.99 -12.11 5.12
N TYR A 36 -4.95 -13.42 4.86
CA TYR A 36 -5.47 -14.42 5.79
C TYR A 36 -4.57 -14.56 7.02
N GLY A 37 -3.25 -14.61 6.83
CA GLY A 37 -2.30 -14.58 7.95
C GLY A 37 -2.41 -13.28 8.75
N ALA A 38 -2.50 -12.14 8.07
CA ALA A 38 -2.72 -10.85 8.73
C ALA A 38 -4.04 -10.83 9.52
N TYR A 39 -5.12 -11.39 8.98
CA TYR A 39 -6.39 -11.51 9.70
C TYR A 39 -6.22 -12.23 11.04
N GLU A 40 -5.42 -13.31 11.14
CA GLU A 40 -5.22 -14.02 12.41
C GLU A 40 -4.47 -13.17 13.46
N VAL A 41 -3.57 -12.31 13.02
CA VAL A 41 -2.70 -11.51 13.91
C VAL A 41 -3.36 -10.19 14.33
N VAL A 42 -4.22 -9.61 13.49
CA VAL A 42 -4.94 -8.38 13.84
C VAL A 42 -5.87 -8.63 15.03
N THR A 43 -5.71 -7.88 16.10
CA THR A 43 -6.56 -7.99 17.31
C THR A 43 -7.31 -6.70 17.58
N GLU A 44 -8.33 -6.81 18.43
CA GLU A 44 -9.05 -5.67 19.00
C GLU A 44 -8.10 -4.61 19.57
N GLY A 45 -8.47 -3.33 19.43
CA GLY A 45 -7.73 -2.18 19.98
C GLY A 45 -6.43 -1.83 19.24
N MET A 46 -6.04 -2.58 18.20
CA MET A 46 -4.87 -2.20 17.41
C MET A 46 -5.10 -0.86 16.70
N SER A 47 -4.09 0.00 16.72
CA SER A 47 -4.08 1.26 15.97
C SER A 47 -3.80 1.04 14.48
N LEU A 48 -4.13 2.03 13.65
CA LEU A 48 -3.81 1.99 12.22
C LEU A 48 -2.31 1.78 11.96
N THR A 49 -1.43 2.39 12.77
CA THR A 49 0.02 2.22 12.65
C THR A 49 0.45 0.76 12.91
N GLN A 50 -0.15 0.11 13.89
CA GLN A 50 0.11 -1.31 14.17
C GLN A 50 -0.41 -2.19 13.03
N LEU A 51 -1.58 -1.91 12.47
CA LEU A 51 -2.11 -2.63 11.31
C LEU A 51 -1.18 -2.55 10.12
N LYS A 52 -0.69 -1.35 9.77
CA LYS A 52 0.27 -1.15 8.67
C LYS A 52 1.57 -1.91 8.91
N THR A 53 2.01 -2.00 10.17
CA THR A 53 3.19 -2.79 10.54
C THR A 53 2.95 -4.29 10.38
N VAL A 54 1.80 -4.79 10.85
CA VAL A 54 1.43 -6.22 10.77
C VAL A 54 1.20 -6.67 9.33
N ILE A 55 0.48 -5.86 8.55
CA ILE A 55 0.11 -6.17 7.15
C ILE A 55 1.28 -5.84 6.20
N GLY A 56 2.24 -5.02 6.65
CA GLY A 56 3.43 -4.63 5.89
C GLY A 56 3.18 -3.64 4.75
N THR A 57 1.94 -3.17 4.56
CA THR A 57 1.58 -2.26 3.48
C THR A 57 0.49 -1.27 3.90
N GLU A 58 0.43 -0.16 3.16
CA GLU A 58 -0.66 0.83 3.27
C GLU A 58 -2.00 0.22 2.79
N PRO A 59 -3.14 0.62 3.37
CA PRO A 59 -4.44 0.23 2.87
C PRO A 59 -4.65 0.79 1.45
N ALA A 60 -5.31 0.00 0.61
CA ALA A 60 -5.73 0.39 -0.73
C ALA A 60 -6.79 1.50 -0.70
N GLY A 61 -7.56 1.60 0.38
CA GLY A 61 -8.53 2.67 0.57
C GLY A 61 -9.11 2.70 1.99
N SER A 62 -9.91 3.72 2.24
CA SER A 62 -10.69 3.85 3.46
C SER A 62 -12.04 4.51 3.21
N ARG A 63 -13.00 4.24 4.09
CA ARG A 63 -14.32 4.88 4.09
C ARG A 63 -14.85 5.02 5.52
N ALA A 64 -15.60 6.08 5.80
CA ALA A 64 -16.30 6.23 7.06
C ALA A 64 -17.53 5.31 7.12
N ASP A 65 -17.87 4.79 8.31
CA ASP A 65 -18.98 3.87 8.56
C ASP A 65 -19.73 4.17 9.87
N GLY A 66 -20.24 5.40 10.00
CA GLY A 66 -20.97 5.84 11.20
C GLY A 66 -20.13 5.78 12.49
N ASP A 67 -20.70 6.20 13.63
CA ASP A 67 -20.17 5.97 14.99
C ASP A 67 -18.64 6.15 15.20
N ASP A 68 -18.05 7.14 14.50
CA ASP A 68 -16.62 7.41 14.46
C ASP A 68 -15.74 6.21 14.01
N ILE A 69 -16.33 5.30 13.24
CA ILE A 69 -15.70 4.14 12.63
C ILE A 69 -15.22 4.48 11.21
N THR A 70 -13.99 4.08 10.92
CA THR A 70 -13.41 4.05 9.57
C THR A 70 -13.10 2.61 9.20
N ILE A 71 -13.58 2.17 8.04
CA ILE A 71 -13.20 0.89 7.44
C ILE A 71 -11.97 1.14 6.56
N TYR A 72 -10.87 0.47 6.89
CA TYR A 72 -9.68 0.41 6.05
C TYR A 72 -9.66 -0.89 5.24
N THR A 73 -9.29 -0.80 3.97
CA THR A 73 -9.32 -1.91 3.03
C THR A 73 -7.91 -2.22 2.53
N TRP A 74 -7.48 -3.47 2.63
CA TRP A 74 -6.31 -4.01 1.95
C TRP A 74 -6.76 -5.01 0.91
N VAL A 75 -6.11 -4.99 -0.25
CA VAL A 75 -6.35 -5.93 -1.36
C VAL A 75 -5.04 -6.59 -1.77
N ALA A 76 -5.09 -7.90 -1.98
CA ALA A 76 -4.05 -8.76 -2.53
C ALA A 76 -4.55 -9.37 -3.84
N ASP A 77 -3.64 -9.56 -4.81
CA ASP A 77 -3.93 -10.23 -6.08
C ASP A 77 -5.12 -9.61 -6.85
N GLU A 78 -5.22 -8.27 -6.81
CA GLU A 78 -6.31 -7.48 -7.41
C GLU A 78 -6.53 -7.81 -8.89
N GLY A 79 -7.78 -8.01 -9.28
CA GLY A 79 -8.18 -8.34 -10.65
C GLY A 79 -7.93 -9.79 -11.06
N SER A 80 -7.52 -10.66 -10.13
CA SER A 80 -7.32 -12.09 -10.37
C SER A 80 -8.40 -12.95 -9.70
N TYR A 81 -8.45 -14.24 -10.05
CA TYR A 81 -9.32 -15.21 -9.36
C TYR A 81 -8.85 -15.52 -7.92
N LEU A 82 -7.65 -15.05 -7.54
CA LEU A 82 -7.08 -15.18 -6.20
C LEU A 82 -7.31 -13.94 -5.32
N GLU A 83 -7.99 -12.92 -5.85
CA GLU A 83 -8.20 -11.65 -5.15
C GLU A 83 -8.70 -11.87 -3.72
N THR A 84 -7.96 -11.32 -2.77
CA THR A 84 -8.28 -11.39 -1.35
C THR A 84 -8.37 -9.97 -0.80
N THR A 85 -9.43 -9.69 -0.05
CA THR A 85 -9.70 -8.39 0.56
C THR A 85 -9.78 -8.52 2.07
N LEU A 86 -9.08 -7.65 2.79
CA LEU A 86 -9.18 -7.50 4.25
C LEU A 86 -9.77 -6.13 4.56
N HIS A 87 -10.94 -6.12 5.19
CA HIS A 87 -11.56 -4.96 5.80
C HIS A 87 -11.27 -4.95 7.30
N VAL A 88 -10.82 -3.81 7.82
CA VAL A 88 -10.63 -3.61 9.26
C VAL A 88 -11.36 -2.34 9.69
N ASN A 89 -12.26 -2.48 10.65
CA ASN A 89 -13.05 -1.39 11.20
C ASN A 89 -12.29 -0.79 12.39
N LEU A 90 -11.98 0.50 12.33
CA LEU A 90 -11.28 1.23 13.39
C LEU A 90 -12.14 2.35 13.93
N GLN A 91 -12.32 2.40 15.24
CA GLN A 91 -12.90 3.55 15.93
C GLN A 91 -11.78 4.52 16.36
N ALA A 92 -11.96 5.82 16.13
CA ALA A 92 -10.91 6.85 16.21
C ALA A 92 -10.09 6.85 17.51
N ASP A 93 -10.73 6.58 18.66
CA ASP A 93 -10.09 6.63 19.99
C ASP A 93 -9.86 5.26 20.64
N TYR A 94 -10.21 4.18 19.94
CA TYR A 94 -10.10 2.80 20.46
C TYR A 94 -9.17 1.93 19.62
N GLY A 95 -9.24 2.04 18.29
CA GLY A 95 -8.56 1.13 17.36
C GLY A 95 -9.53 0.09 16.78
N VAL A 96 -9.01 -1.09 16.45
CA VAL A 96 -9.79 -2.16 15.80
C VAL A 96 -10.99 -2.57 16.63
N VAL A 97 -12.18 -2.49 16.03
CA VAL A 97 -13.47 -2.95 16.58
C VAL A 97 -14.10 -4.09 15.76
N GLY A 98 -13.54 -4.39 14.59
CA GLY A 98 -13.93 -5.52 13.78
C GLY A 98 -13.01 -5.74 12.59
N LYS A 99 -13.07 -6.94 12.03
CA LYS A 99 -12.30 -7.31 10.84
C LYS A 99 -13.04 -8.35 10.01
N THR A 100 -12.87 -8.29 8.70
CA THR A 100 -13.41 -9.29 7.77
C THR A 100 -12.40 -9.53 6.66
N VAL A 101 -12.06 -10.79 6.41
CA VAL A 101 -11.29 -11.21 5.22
C VAL A 101 -12.20 -11.98 4.27
N LEU A 102 -12.10 -11.68 2.98
CA LEU A 102 -12.85 -12.32 1.90
C LEU A 102 -11.86 -12.73 0.80
N GLY A 103 -12.03 -13.93 0.26
CA GLY A 103 -11.19 -14.44 -0.82
C GLY A 103 -11.55 -15.88 -1.19
N PRO A 104 -10.75 -16.54 -2.05
CA PRO A 104 -11.01 -17.89 -2.54
C PRO A 104 -11.02 -18.95 -1.44
N SER A 105 -10.27 -18.74 -0.36
CA SER A 105 -10.21 -19.64 0.80
C SER A 105 -11.41 -19.46 1.76
N GLY A 106 -12.39 -18.64 1.37
CA GLY A 106 -13.61 -18.39 2.13
C GLY A 106 -13.62 -17.01 2.82
N HIS A 107 -14.72 -16.75 3.54
CA HIS A 107 -14.89 -15.53 4.33
C HIS A 107 -14.69 -15.80 5.82
N LYS A 108 -14.10 -14.85 6.54
CA LYS A 108 -14.03 -14.88 8.01
C LYS A 108 -14.29 -13.47 8.55
N THR A 109 -15.07 -13.38 9.62
CA THR A 109 -15.44 -12.13 10.27
C THR A 109 -15.27 -12.25 11.78
N ALA A 110 -14.79 -11.18 12.41
CA ALA A 110 -14.82 -10.99 13.85
C ALA A 110 -15.36 -9.58 14.18
N SER A 111 -16.28 -9.51 15.14
CA SER A 111 -16.80 -8.27 15.74
C SER A 111 -16.43 -8.26 17.22
N TYR A 112 -16.04 -7.09 17.73
CA TYR A 112 -15.69 -6.88 19.14
C TYR A 112 -16.66 -5.92 19.86
N LEU A 113 -17.66 -5.42 19.11
CA LEU A 113 -18.81 -4.67 19.62
C LEU A 113 -20.03 -5.58 19.76
#